data_AF-A0A960BM29-F1
#
_entry.id   AF-A0A960BM29-F1
#
_cell.length_a   1.000
_cell.length_b   1.000
_cell.length_c   1.000
_cell.angle_alpha   90.00
_cell.angle_beta   90.00
_cell.angle_gamma   90.00
#
_symmetry.space_group_name_H-M   'P 1'
#
loop_
_entity.id
_entity.type
_entity.pdbx_description
1 polymer ?
#
loop_
_entity_poly.entity_id
_entity_poly.type
_entity_poly.pdbx_seq_one_letter_code
_entity_poly.pdbx_strand_id
1 'polypeptide(L)'
;MTMLRVTPAELDTLSARFSREAQSVTTVMSSIDSVVRSTQWDGVASGKFQQEWEAYKRHLQRLNEALNETSAAVKKQAANYRAADGQL
;
A
#
# COMPACT_ATOMS: atom_id res chain seq x y z
N MET A 1 -34.68 -8.27 1.95
CA MET A 1 -33.25 -8.61 1.79
C MET A 1 -32.56 -7.38 1.24
N THR A 2 -31.74 -6.71 2.05
CA THR A 2 -31.13 -5.43 1.69
C THR A 2 -30.08 -5.68 0.62
N MET A 3 -30.38 -5.29 -0.62
CA MET A 3 -29.46 -5.38 -1.75
C MET A 3 -28.18 -4.63 -1.41
N LEU A 4 -27.09 -5.36 -1.56
CA LEU A 4 -25.73 -4.92 -1.43
C LEU A 4 -25.47 -3.75 -2.40
N ARG A 5 -25.22 -2.54 -1.88
CA ARG A 5 -25.02 -1.33 -2.70
C ARG A 5 -23.68 -1.31 -3.48
N VAL A 6 -22.90 -2.38 -3.41
CA VAL A 6 -21.58 -2.54 -4.04
C VAL A 6 -21.46 -3.96 -4.60
N THR A 7 -21.10 -4.08 -5.87
CA THR A 7 -20.94 -5.35 -6.58
C THR A 7 -19.57 -5.99 -6.31
N PRO A 8 -19.41 -7.32 -6.49
CA PRO A 8 -18.10 -7.97 -6.41
C PRO A 8 -17.06 -7.37 -7.36
N ALA A 9 -17.47 -6.88 -8.54
CA ALA A 9 -16.58 -6.23 -9.51
C ALA A 9 -16.08 -4.87 -9.03
N GLU A 10 -16.92 -4.08 -8.35
CA GLU A 10 -16.49 -2.83 -7.71
C GLU A 10 -15.50 -3.09 -6.57
N LEU A 11 -15.68 -4.17 -5.81
CA LEU A 11 -14.71 -4.59 -4.79
C LEU A 11 -13.37 -5.02 -5.40
N ASP A 12 -13.36 -5.79 -6.49
CA ASP A 12 -12.11 -6.12 -7.19
C ASP A 12 -11.38 -4.85 -7.65
N THR A 13 -12.13 -3.89 -8.20
CA THR A 13 -11.58 -2.60 -8.65
C THR A 13 -10.96 -1.84 -7.48
N LEU A 14 -11.63 -1.83 -6.32
CA LEU A 14 -11.14 -1.21 -5.10
C LEU A 14 -9.88 -1.91 -4.56
N SER A 15 -9.85 -3.24 -4.52
CA SER A 15 -8.66 -4.02 -4.16
C SER A 15 -7.48 -3.68 -5.08
N ALA A 16 -7.71 -3.64 -6.40
CA ALA A 16 -6.69 -3.27 -7.36
C ALA A 16 -6.17 -1.84 -7.14
N ARG A 17 -7.03 -0.90 -6.69
CA ARG A 17 -6.59 0.45 -6.32
C ARG A 17 -5.66 0.43 -5.13
N PHE A 18 -6.03 -0.24 -4.04
CA PHE A 18 -5.17 -0.39 -2.85
C PHE A 18 -3.79 -0.97 -3.20
N SER A 19 -3.76 -2.01 -4.04
CA SER A 19 -2.49 -2.61 -4.49
C SER A 19 -1.64 -1.67 -5.34
N ARG A 20 -2.24 -0.84 -6.21
CA ARG A 20 -1.50 0.18 -6.98
C ARG A 20 -0.92 1.28 -6.08
N GLU A 21 -1.66 1.71 -5.07
CA GLU A 21 -1.16 2.69 -4.10
C GLU A 21 -0.01 2.10 -3.28
N ALA A 22 -0.10 0.83 -2.87
CA ALA A 22 1.01 0.14 -2.19
C ALA A 22 2.27 0.13 -3.06
N GLN A 23 2.15 -0.22 -4.34
CA GLN A 23 3.27 -0.17 -5.28
C GLN A 23 3.87 1.24 -5.40
N SER A 24 3.03 2.28 -5.45
CA SER A 24 3.47 3.67 -5.50
C SER A 24 4.29 4.05 -4.26
N VAL A 25 3.88 3.61 -3.07
CA VAL A 25 4.66 3.79 -1.83
C VAL A 25 6.02 3.10 -1.93
N THR A 26 6.09 1.89 -2.48
CA THR A 26 7.36 1.19 -2.72
C THR A 26 8.27 1.97 -3.66
N THR A 27 7.72 2.52 -4.75
CA THR A 27 8.48 3.34 -5.71
C THR A 27 9.01 4.63 -5.08
N VAL A 28 8.22 5.29 -4.23
CA VAL A 28 8.69 6.49 -3.51
C VAL A 28 9.85 6.15 -2.59
N MET A 29 9.74 5.07 -1.81
CA MET A 29 10.84 4.62 -0.94
C MET A 29 12.12 4.34 -1.73
N SER A 30 12.03 3.59 -2.84
CA SER A 30 13.20 3.22 -3.63
C SER A 30 13.83 4.41 -4.36
N SER A 31 13.00 5.32 -4.89
CA SER A 31 13.47 6.54 -5.54
C SER A 31 14.27 7.42 -4.58
N ILE A 32 13.77 7.60 -3.35
CA ILE A 32 14.45 8.44 -2.35
C ILE A 32 15.68 7.70 -1.81
N ASP A 33 15.60 6.40 -1.52
CA ASP A 33 16.76 5.58 -1.13
C ASP A 33 17.93 5.71 -2.13
N SER A 34 17.62 5.69 -3.43
CA SER A 34 18.63 5.83 -4.47
C SER A 34 19.34 7.19 -4.38
N VAL A 35 18.58 8.28 -4.22
CA VAL A 35 19.15 9.62 -4.05
C VAL A 35 19.98 9.71 -2.77
N VAL A 36 19.44 9.28 -1.62
CA VAL A 36 20.14 9.32 -0.32
C VAL A 36 21.49 8.59 -0.39
N ARG A 37 21.55 7.44 -1.07
CA ARG A 37 22.77 6.64 -1.23
C ARG A 37 23.76 7.25 -2.25
N SER A 38 23.26 7.94 -3.27
CA SER A 38 24.09 8.53 -4.32
C SER A 38 24.69 9.88 -3.93
N THR A 39 24.06 10.60 -3.01
CA THR A 39 24.52 11.92 -2.58
C THR A 39 25.78 11.78 -1.71
N GLN A 40 26.85 12.47 -2.09
CA GLN A 40 27.99 12.70 -1.21
C GLN A 40 27.60 13.77 -0.20
N TRP A 41 27.36 13.32 1.02
CA TRP A 41 26.94 14.19 2.10
C TRP A 41 28.16 14.57 2.95
N ASP A 42 28.72 15.75 2.73
CA ASP A 42 29.82 16.25 3.54
C ASP A 42 29.32 16.81 4.89
N GLY A 43 29.95 16.39 5.99
CA GLY A 43 29.71 16.91 7.34
C GLY A 43 28.60 16.24 8.16
N VAL A 44 28.46 16.63 9.43
CA VAL A 44 27.61 15.98 10.46
C VAL A 44 26.10 16.01 10.14
N ALA A 45 25.65 16.99 9.34
CA ALA A 45 24.26 17.11 8.91
C ALA A 45 23.80 15.93 8.02
N SER A 46 24.75 15.27 7.34
CA SER A 46 24.58 14.04 6.55
C SER A 46 23.92 12.90 7.33
N GLY A 47 24.56 12.52 8.45
CA GLY A 47 24.14 11.36 9.23
C GLY A 47 22.77 11.58 9.85
N LYS A 48 22.45 12.84 10.20
CA LYS A 48 21.12 13.20 10.72
C LYS A 48 20.03 12.98 9.69
N PHE A 49 20.21 13.44 8.45
CA PHE A 49 19.21 13.23 7.40
C PHE A 49 19.02 11.74 7.08
N GLN A 50 20.11 10.96 6.99
CA GLN A 50 20.00 9.51 6.77
C GLN A 50 19.20 8.83 7.88
N GLN A 51 19.44 9.19 9.14
CA GLN A 51 18.69 8.66 10.28
C GLN A 51 17.21 9.06 10.24
N GLU A 52 16.92 10.31 9.91
CA GLU A 52 15.55 10.82 9.76
C GLU A 52 14.82 10.12 8.60
N TRP A 53 15.50 9.89 7.47
CA TRP A 53 14.97 9.15 6.34
C TRP A 53 14.64 7.70 6.71
N GLU A 54 15.55 6.99 7.37
CA GLU A 54 15.30 5.62 7.84
C GLU A 54 14.15 5.56 8.84
N ALA A 55 13.96 6.60 9.67
CA ALA A 55 12.80 6.72 10.54
C ALA A 55 11.50 6.90 9.76
N TYR A 56 11.49 7.83 8.80
CA TYR A 56 10.33 8.09 7.96
C TYR A 56 9.95 6.88 7.09
N LYS A 57 10.93 6.17 6.55
CA LYS A 57 10.75 4.95 5.76
C LYS A 57 9.96 3.87 6.50
N ARG A 58 10.15 3.73 7.83
CA ARG A 58 9.34 2.81 8.66
C ARG A 58 7.86 3.21 8.72
N HIS A 59 7.51 4.48 8.56
CA HIS A 59 6.12 4.90 8.43
C HIS A 59 5.55 4.52 7.06
N LEU A 60 6.33 4.70 5.99
CA LEU A 60 5.93 4.29 4.64
C LEU A 60 5.77 2.77 4.50
N GLN A 61 6.63 1.98 5.14
CA GLN A 61 6.50 0.52 5.20
C GLN A 61 5.18 0.10 5.85
N ARG A 62 4.84 0.70 7.00
CA ARG A 62 3.55 0.44 7.67
C ARG A 62 2.35 0.85 6.81
N LEU A 63 2.45 1.96 6.09
CA LEU A 63 1.40 2.35 5.14
C LEU A 63 1.27 1.33 4.01
N ASN A 64 2.40 0.86 3.45
CA ASN A 64 2.41 -0.15 2.40
C ASN A 64 1.76 -1.47 2.87
N GLU A 65 2.10 -1.92 4.07
CA GLU A 65 1.50 -3.11 4.71
C GLU A 65 -0.01 -2.93 4.86
N ALA A 66 -0.47 -1.82 5.43
CA ALA A 66 -1.89 -1.53 5.62
C ALA A 66 -2.67 -1.49 4.30
N LEU A 67 -2.08 -0.93 3.23
CA LEU A 67 -2.69 -0.92 1.90
C LEU A 67 -2.82 -2.34 1.32
N ASN A 68 -1.80 -3.19 1.48
CA ASN A 68 -1.83 -4.58 1.02
C ASN A 68 -2.83 -5.43 1.82
N GLU A 69 -2.87 -5.28 3.14
CA GLU A 69 -3.84 -5.95 4.01
C GLU A 69 -5.28 -5.58 3.64
N THR A 70 -5.52 -4.28 3.40
CA THR A 70 -6.84 -3.79 2.98
C THR A 70 -7.22 -4.35 1.61
N SER A 71 -6.29 -4.38 0.65
CA SER A 71 -6.52 -5.01 -0.65
C SER A 71 -6.93 -6.48 -0.50
N ALA A 72 -6.23 -7.25 0.33
CA ALA A 72 -6.54 -8.65 0.59
C ALA A 72 -7.92 -8.83 1.25
N ALA A 73 -8.26 -7.98 2.22
CA ALA A 73 -9.56 -8.01 2.89
C ALA A 73 -10.72 -7.72 1.92
N VAL A 74 -10.56 -6.69 1.07
CA VAL A 74 -11.56 -6.34 0.04
C VAL A 74 -11.72 -7.47 -0.97
N LYS A 75 -10.62 -8.07 -1.43
CA LYS A 75 -10.65 -9.21 -2.35
C LYS A 75 -11.35 -10.43 -1.75
N LYS A 76 -11.10 -10.72 -0.46
CA LYS A 76 -11.80 -11.77 0.29
C LYS A 76 -13.31 -11.49 0.35
N GLN A 77 -13.70 -10.23 0.59
CA GLN A 77 -15.11 -9.85 0.62
C GLN A 77 -15.79 -10.05 -0.73
N ALA A 78 -15.12 -9.70 -1.84
CA ALA A 78 -15.64 -9.96 -3.19
C ALA A 78 -15.88 -11.45 -3.44
N ALA A 79 -14.96 -12.31 -2.99
CA ALA A 79 -15.10 -13.76 -3.11
C ALA A 79 -16.29 -14.30 -2.30
N ASN A 80 -16.49 -13.81 -1.08
CA ASN A 80 -17.61 -14.20 -0.24
C ASN A 80 -18.97 -13.85 -0.87
N TYR A 81 -19.07 -12.68 -1.52
CA TYR A 81 -20.31 -12.29 -2.21
C TYR A 81 -20.61 -13.16 -3.41
N ARG A 82 -19.61 -13.51 -4.24
CA ARG A 82 -19.84 -14.46 -5.34
C ARG A 82 -20.30 -15.83 -4.85
N ALA A 83 -19.74 -16.30 -3.74
CA ALA A 83 -20.12 -17.57 -3.15
C ALA A 83 -21.55 -17.55 -2.60
N ALA A 84 -21.98 -16.44 -2.00
CA ALA A 84 -23.35 -16.26 -1.51
C ALA A 84 -24.37 -16.13 -2.65
N ASP A 85 -24.04 -15.38 -3.72
CA ASP A 85 -24.90 -15.22 -4.89
C ASP A 85 -25.08 -16.53 -5.67
N GLY A 86 -24.05 -17.39 -5.73
CA GLY A 86 -24.13 -18.69 -6.40
C GLY A 86 -24.88 -19.78 -5.61
N GLN A 87 -25.35 -19.51 -4.40
CA GLN A 87 -26.12 -20.43 -3.56
C GLN A 87 -27.64 -20.14 -3.58
N LEU A 88 -28.08 -19.13 -4.33
CA LEU A 88 -29.48 -18.75 -4.56
C LEU A 88 -29.93 -19.15 -5.98
#